data_AF-A0A8S4QIP1-F1
#
_entry.id   AF-A0A8S4QIP1-F1
#
_cell.length_a   1.000
_cell.length_b   1.000
_cell.length_c   1.000
_cell.angle_alpha   90.00
_cell.angle_beta   90.00
_cell.angle_gamma   90.00
#
_symmetry.space_group_name_H-M   'P 1'
#
loop_
_entity.id
_entity.type
_entity.pdbx_description
1 polymer ?
#
loop_
_entity_poly.entity_id
_entity_poly.type
_entity_poly.pdbx_seq_one_letter_code
_entity_poly.pdbx_strand_id
1 'polypeptide(L)'
;GGMRTACVRLCDLAGCERAARTRNTGARMQESRAINSSLHVLERCLRMLRRKRTVTAIVPYRESKLTRLLGAGLSGTRGEAVSMVVTLNPSPEYANETRHVLQLAAVAKDIREFLCFS
;
A
#
# COMPACT_ATOMS: atom_id res chain seq x y z
N GLY A 1 23.16 12.51 -28.75
CA GLY A 1 22.66 12.88 -27.41
C GLY A 1 21.63 11.85 -26.98
N GLY A 2 21.76 11.27 -25.79
CA GLY A 2 20.82 10.25 -25.30
C GLY A 2 19.50 10.86 -24.82
N MET A 3 18.37 10.31 -25.25
CA MET A 3 17.05 10.70 -24.79
C MET A 3 16.84 10.22 -23.34
N ARG A 4 16.51 11.14 -22.43
CA ARG A 4 16.16 10.82 -21.04
C ARG A 4 14.63 10.83 -20.90
N THR A 5 14.07 9.80 -20.27
CA THR A 5 12.64 9.70 -19.99
C THR A 5 12.43 9.51 -18.50
N ALA A 6 11.56 10.32 -17.89
CA ALA A 6 11.12 10.18 -16.51
C ALA A 6 9.65 9.78 -16.47
N CYS A 7 9.27 8.91 -15.54
CA CYS A 7 7.89 8.47 -15.33
C CYS A 7 7.52 8.70 -13.86
N VAL A 8 6.45 9.45 -13.61
CA VAL A 8 5.87 9.64 -12.28
C VAL A 8 4.53 8.92 -12.24
N ARG A 9 4.31 8.13 -11.19
CA ARG A 9 3.04 7.41 -10.96
C ARG A 9 2.43 7.95 -9.68
N LEU A 10 1.29 8.62 -9.81
CA LEU A 10 0.48 9.06 -8.69
C LEU A 10 -0.66 8.04 -8.53
N CYS A 11 -0.84 7.52 -7.33
CA CYS A 11 -1.86 6.54 -7.01
C CYS A 11 -2.63 7.01 -5.80
N ASP A 12 -3.95 7.12 -5.94
CA ASP A 12 -4.86 7.36 -4.82
C ASP A 12 -5.36 6.01 -4.29
N LEU A 13 -5.45 5.89 -2.97
CA LEU A 13 -5.90 4.69 -2.29
C LEU A 13 -7.21 4.99 -1.58
N ALA A 14 -8.25 4.23 -1.91
CA ALA A 14 -9.49 4.26 -1.14
C ALA A 14 -9.22 3.88 0.32
N GLY A 15 -10.06 4.36 1.23
CA GLY A 15 -9.87 4.19 2.65
C GLY A 15 -9.90 2.72 3.10
N CYS A 16 -9.25 2.46 4.22
CA CYS A 16 -9.14 1.13 4.83
C CYS A 16 -10.33 0.77 5.74
N GLU A 17 -11.43 1.52 5.66
CA GLU A 17 -12.57 1.35 6.56
C GLU A 17 -13.15 -0.06 6.50
N ARG A 18 -13.48 -0.58 7.69
CA ARG A 18 -14.08 -1.90 7.82
C ARG A 18 -15.51 -1.86 7.32
N ALA A 19 -15.84 -2.81 6.44
CA ALA A 19 -17.20 -3.06 5.95
C ALA A 19 -18.25 -3.30 7.06
N ALA A 20 -17.83 -3.55 8.30
CA ALA A 20 -18.72 -3.69 9.46
C ALA A 20 -19.30 -2.36 9.97
N ARG A 21 -18.65 -1.21 9.70
CA ARG A 21 -19.17 0.12 10.08
C ARG A 21 -20.09 0.70 9.03
N THR A 22 -19.92 0.31 7.77
CA THR A 22 -20.85 0.68 6.71
C THR A 22 -22.00 -0.30 6.74
N ARG A 23 -23.26 0.17 6.83
CA ARG A 23 -24.45 -0.66 6.58
C ARG A 23 -24.54 -1.00 5.08
N ASN A 24 -23.44 -1.48 4.49
CA ASN A 24 -23.30 -1.73 3.06
C ASN A 24 -23.94 -3.07 2.73
N THR A 25 -25.10 -3.03 2.08
CA THR A 25 -25.77 -4.20 1.50
C THR A 25 -25.53 -4.25 -0.01
N GLY A 26 -25.58 -5.45 -0.61
CA GLY A 26 -25.50 -5.63 -2.06
C GLY A 26 -24.16 -5.23 -2.69
N ALA A 27 -24.21 -4.44 -3.77
CA ALA A 27 -23.05 -4.07 -4.59
C ALA A 27 -21.95 -3.31 -3.82
N ARG A 28 -22.34 -2.45 -2.87
CA ARG A 28 -21.39 -1.70 -2.03
C ARG A 28 -20.55 -2.58 -1.12
N MET A 29 -21.07 -3.75 -0.70
CA MET A 29 -20.29 -4.71 0.07
C MET A 29 -19.20 -5.37 -0.78
N GLN A 30 -19.49 -5.65 -2.06
CA GLN A 30 -18.50 -6.24 -2.98
C GLN A 30 -17.39 -5.23 -3.29
N GLU A 31 -17.72 -3.97 -3.49
CA GLU A 31 -16.76 -2.88 -3.69
C GLU A 31 -15.84 -2.70 -2.45
N SER A 32 -16.42 -2.58 -1.25
CA SER A 32 -15.64 -2.48 -0.01
C SER A 32 -14.73 -3.70 0.22
N ARG A 33 -15.14 -4.90 -0.20
CA ARG A 33 -14.30 -6.11 -0.16
C ARG A 33 -13.13 -6.03 -1.14
N ALA A 34 -13.36 -5.57 -2.36
CA ALA A 34 -12.31 -5.41 -3.36
C ALA A 34 -11.24 -4.38 -2.94
N ILE A 35 -11.68 -3.25 -2.38
CA ILE A 35 -10.80 -2.21 -1.82
C ILE A 35 -9.91 -2.81 -0.72
N ASN A 36 -10.53 -3.40 0.30
CA ASN A 36 -9.81 -3.98 1.42
C ASN A 36 -8.89 -5.15 1.00
N SER A 37 -9.30 -5.97 0.03
CA SER A 37 -8.46 -7.01 -0.54
C SER A 37 -7.20 -6.43 -1.19
N SER A 38 -7.33 -5.33 -1.95
CA SER A 38 -6.19 -4.71 -2.61
C SER A 38 -5.19 -4.09 -1.62
N LEU A 39 -5.69 -3.46 -0.56
CA LEU A 39 -4.89 -2.90 0.54
C LEU A 39 -4.19 -4.00 1.35
N HIS A 40 -4.87 -5.12 1.61
CA HIS A 40 -4.28 -6.26 2.31
C HIS A 40 -3.13 -6.91 1.51
N VAL A 41 -3.28 -7.03 0.20
CA VAL A 41 -2.20 -7.52 -0.68
C VAL A 41 -1.01 -6.54 -0.67
N LEU A 42 -1.26 -5.23 -0.64
CA LEU A 42 -0.20 -4.23 -0.49
C LEU A 42 0.55 -4.38 0.83
N GLU A 43 -0.17 -4.52 1.95
CA GLU A 43 0.42 -4.79 3.27
C GLU A 43 1.31 -6.04 3.26
N ARG A 44 0.83 -7.14 2.66
CA ARG A 44 1.62 -8.36 2.49
C ARG A 44 2.88 -8.09 1.68
N CYS A 45 2.80 -7.32 0.60
CA CYS A 45 3.96 -6.95 -0.21
C CYS A 45 5.01 -6.16 0.60
N LEU A 46 4.59 -5.14 1.36
CA LEU A 46 5.50 -4.32 2.17
C LEU A 46 6.17 -5.14 3.28
N ARG A 47 5.42 -5.99 3.98
CA ARG A 47 5.98 -6.87 5.02
C ARG A 47 7.01 -7.84 4.47
N MET A 48 6.74 -8.40 3.28
CA MET A 48 7.68 -9.30 2.61
C MET A 48 8.92 -8.56 2.10
N LEU A 49 8.76 -7.35 1.58
CA LEU A 49 9.88 -6.49 1.18
C LEU A 49 10.79 -6.13 2.34
N ARG A 50 10.23 -5.79 3.50
CA ARG A 50 11.01 -5.57 4.73
C ARG A 50 11.83 -6.80 5.10
N ARG A 51 11.27 -8.01 4.94
CA ARG A 51 11.92 -9.31 5.24
C ARG A 51 12.88 -9.79 4.15
N LYS A 52 12.75 -9.32 2.91
CA LYS A 52 13.60 -9.73 1.77
C LYS A 52 15.07 -9.39 1.97
N ARG A 53 15.39 -8.57 2.99
CA ARG A 53 16.76 -8.30 3.46
C ARG A 53 17.43 -9.53 4.09
N THR A 54 16.66 -10.51 4.57
CA THR A 54 17.18 -11.69 5.29
C THR A 54 16.82 -13.03 4.67
N VAL A 55 15.78 -13.12 3.83
CA VAL A 55 15.33 -14.38 3.21
C VAL A 55 14.96 -14.15 1.73
N THR A 56 15.26 -15.12 0.86
CA THR A 56 14.80 -15.20 -0.53
C THR A 56 13.28 -15.46 -0.59
N ALA A 57 12.50 -14.42 -0.29
CA ALA A 57 11.05 -14.50 -0.27
C ALA A 57 10.43 -13.88 -1.53
N ILE A 58 9.48 -14.60 -2.15
CA ILE A 58 8.71 -14.11 -3.30
C ILE A 58 7.67 -13.10 -2.80
N VAL A 59 7.71 -11.89 -3.35
CA VAL A 59 6.76 -10.82 -3.01
C VAL A 59 5.52 -10.94 -3.93
N PRO A 60 4.29 -10.97 -3.37
CA PRO A 60 3.07 -11.27 -4.13
C PRO A 60 2.52 -10.08 -4.94
N TYR A 61 3.36 -9.44 -5.77
CA TYR A 61 2.94 -8.30 -6.59
C TYR A 61 1.81 -8.62 -7.57
N ARG A 62 1.59 -9.89 -7.91
CA ARG A 62 0.61 -10.31 -8.93
C ARG A 62 -0.79 -10.53 -8.36
N GLU A 63 -0.96 -10.56 -7.04
CA GLU A 63 -2.24 -10.87 -6.38
C GLU A 63 -3.26 -9.71 -6.46
N SER A 64 -2.84 -8.48 -6.74
CA SER A 64 -3.73 -7.33 -6.92
C SER A 64 -3.29 -6.46 -8.10
N LYS A 65 -4.26 -5.84 -8.78
CA LYS A 65 -3.98 -4.86 -9.84
C LYS A 65 -3.13 -3.70 -9.30
N LEU A 66 -3.41 -3.27 -8.07
CA LEU A 66 -2.67 -2.21 -7.39
C LEU A 66 -1.20 -2.60 -7.20
N THR A 67 -0.92 -3.78 -6.66
CA THR A 67 0.46 -4.22 -6.40
C THR A 67 1.22 -4.58 -7.67
N ARG A 68 0.53 -4.91 -8.77
CA ARG A 68 1.14 -5.03 -10.09
C ARG A 68 1.62 -3.68 -10.63
N LEU A 69 0.80 -2.64 -10.49
CA LEU A 69 1.14 -1.29 -10.94
C LEU A 69 2.31 -0.71 -10.13
N LEU A 70 2.27 -0.89 -8.81
CA LEU A 70 3.31 -0.39 -7.91
C LEU A 70 4.58 -1.26 -7.91
N GLY A 71 4.52 -2.52 -8.35
CA GLY A 71 5.61 -3.49 -8.25
C GLY A 71 6.95 -3.02 -8.82
N ALA A 72 6.94 -2.19 -9.87
CA ALA A 72 8.15 -1.60 -10.42
C ALA A 72 8.87 -0.70 -9.40
N GLY A 73 8.15 0.21 -8.76
CA GLY A 73 8.70 1.09 -7.71
C GLY A 73 9.02 0.31 -6.43
N LEU A 74 8.12 -0.58 -6.00
CA LEU A 74 8.28 -1.39 -4.78
C LEU A 74 9.45 -2.38 -4.84
N SER A 75 9.89 -2.78 -6.03
CA SER A 75 11.00 -3.74 -6.21
C SER A 75 12.37 -3.07 -6.29
N GLY A 76 12.43 -1.74 -6.40
CA GLY A 76 13.68 -0.98 -6.56
C GLY A 76 14.40 -1.24 -7.89
N THR A 77 13.80 -1.97 -8.83
CA THR A 77 14.49 -2.48 -10.04
C THR A 77 14.92 -1.39 -11.03
N ARG A 78 14.36 -0.17 -10.91
CA ARG A 78 14.66 0.96 -11.81
C ARG A 78 15.20 2.21 -11.10
N GLY A 79 15.58 2.09 -9.82
CA GLY A 79 16.00 3.25 -9.02
C GLY A 79 14.87 4.27 -8.78
N GLU A 80 13.61 3.85 -8.94
CA GLU A 80 12.44 4.68 -8.67
C GLU A 80 12.32 4.89 -7.15
N ALA A 81 12.22 6.15 -6.72
CA ALA A 81 11.88 6.49 -5.34
C ALA A 81 10.37 6.37 -5.14
N VAL A 82 9.95 5.77 -4.03
CA VAL A 82 8.53 5.65 -3.67
C VAL A 82 8.25 6.56 -2.49
N SER A 83 7.28 7.46 -2.64
CA SER A 83 6.77 8.27 -1.54
C SER A 83 5.39 7.77 -1.14
N MET A 84 5.16 7.58 0.15
CA MET A 84 3.86 7.21 0.69
C MET A 84 3.34 8.33 1.58
N VAL A 85 2.13 8.79 1.30
CA VAL A 85 1.40 9.78 2.11
C VAL A 85 0.28 9.05 2.85
N VAL A 86 0.19 9.29 4.14
CA VAL A 86 -0.77 8.63 5.02
C VAL A 86 -1.75 9.66 5.58
N THR A 87 -3.03 9.51 5.25
CA THR A 87 -4.09 10.39 5.75
C THR A 87 -4.87 9.70 6.87
N LEU A 88 -4.96 10.33 8.04
CA LEU A 88 -5.57 9.76 9.24
C LEU A 88 -6.77 10.59 9.71
N ASN A 89 -7.75 9.92 10.32
CA ASN A 89 -8.84 10.58 11.04
C ASN A 89 -8.50 10.64 12.53
N PRO A 90 -8.46 11.84 13.17
CA PRO A 90 -8.11 11.99 14.58
C PRO A 90 -9.24 11.57 15.53
N SER A 91 -10.44 11.29 15.04
CA SER A 91 -11.56 10.87 15.90
C SER A 91 -11.29 9.50 16.54
N PRO A 92 -11.56 9.35 17.86
CA PRO A 92 -11.31 8.09 18.59
C PRO A 92 -12.13 6.92 18.04
N GLU A 93 -13.25 7.19 17.37
CA GLU A 93 -14.04 6.17 16.67
C GLU A 93 -13.26 5.46 15.56
N TYR A 94 -12.22 6.09 15.01
CA TYR A 94 -11.36 5.56 13.95
C TYR A 94 -9.99 5.12 14.47
N ALA A 95 -9.79 5.03 15.79
CA ALA A 95 -8.49 4.73 16.37
C ALA A 95 -7.92 3.37 15.92
N ASN A 96 -8.78 2.38 15.69
CA ASN A 96 -8.36 1.05 15.23
C ASN A 96 -7.86 1.08 13.78
N GLU A 97 -8.58 1.78 12.90
CA GLU A 97 -8.23 2.00 11.51
C GLU A 97 -6.95 2.83 11.40
N THR A 98 -6.87 3.95 12.13
CA THR A 98 -5.68 4.78 12.24
C THR A 98 -4.47 3.97 12.70
N ARG A 99 -4.61 3.12 13.73
CA ARG A 99 -3.54 2.23 14.19
C ARG A 99 -3.09 1.25 13.11
N HIS A 100 -4.03 0.68 12.34
CA HIS A 100 -3.70 -0.24 11.26
C HIS A 100 -2.89 0.44 10.15
N VAL A 101 -3.29 1.64 9.72
CA VAL A 101 -2.57 2.39 8.69
C VAL A 101 -1.20 2.85 9.18
N LEU A 102 -1.08 3.29 10.44
CA LEU A 102 0.20 3.64 11.04
C LEU A 102 1.18 2.44 11.10
N GLN A 103 0.67 1.24 11.38
CA GLN A 103 1.50 0.02 11.33
C GLN A 103 1.99 -0.28 9.91
N LEU A 104 1.14 -0.08 8.91
CA LEU A 104 1.53 -0.21 7.50
C LEU A 104 2.62 0.79 7.13
N ALA A 105 2.46 2.06 7.52
CA ALA A 105 3.42 3.14 7.29
C ALA A 105 4.77 2.87 7.96
N ALA A 106 4.75 2.36 9.20
CA ALA A 106 5.96 1.97 9.91
C ALA A 106 6.72 0.85 9.19
N VAL A 107 6.00 -0.17 8.66
CA VAL A 107 6.62 -1.23 7.85
C VAL A 107 7.21 -0.65 6.56
N ALA A 108 6.51 0.29 5.91
CA ALA A 108 6.98 0.94 4.68
C ALA A 108 8.27 1.73 4.92
N LYS A 109 8.37 2.46 6.03
CA LYS A 109 9.54 3.27 6.40
C LYS A 109 10.83 2.44 6.55
N ASP A 110 10.74 1.16 6.90
CA ASP A 110 11.89 0.26 7.03
C ASP A 110 12.43 -0.25 5.68
N ILE A 111 11.75 0.08 4.57
CA ILE A 111 12.12 -0.32 3.20
C ILE A 111 12.95 0.82 2.58
N ARG A 112 14.09 0.48 1.96
CA ARG A 112 15.07 1.48 1.47
C ARG A 112 14.50 2.42 0.41
N GLU A 113 13.55 1.92 -0.35
CA GLU A 113 12.94 2.56 -1.50
C GLU A 113 11.82 3.54 -1.11
N PHE A 114 11.44 3.57 0.18
CA PHE A 114 10.32 4.36 0.68
C PHE A 114 10.76 5.58 1.46
N LEU A 115 10.13 6.71 1.14
CA LEU A 115 10.08 7.88 1.99
C LEU A 115 8.63 8.10 2.43
N CYS A 116 8.36 7.95 3.73
CA CYS A 116 6.99 7.99 4.26
C CYS A 116 6.73 9.34 4.96
N PHE A 117 5.63 9.99 4.59
CA PHE A 117 5.11 11.19 5.25
C PHE A 117 3.76 10.86 5.89
N SER A 118 3.61 11.18 7.18
CA SER A 118 2.41 10.99 7.98
C SER A 118 1.96 12.30 8.59
#